data_AF-E2ANU5-F1
#
_entry.id   AF-E2ANU5-F1
#
_cell.length_a   1.000
_cell.length_b   1.000
_cell.length_c   1.000
_cell.angle_alpha   90.00
_cell.angle_beta   90.00
_cell.angle_gamma   90.00
#
_symmetry.space_group_name_H-M   'P 1'
#
loop_
_entity.id
_entity.type
_entity.pdbx_description
1 polymer ?
#
loop_
_entity_poly.entity_id
_entity_poly.type
_entity_poly.pdbx_seq_one_letter_code
_entity_poly.pdbx_strand_id
1 'polypeptide(L)'
;MDKLKFVFRAKPTKDGKSNYIALTSIITQDNKTFLIPEELENTANHEALTATKTFGCIRKTIQKRHQMRGVWITLTKELKQTYLDEDENLIFDEKFLEEVAQ
;
A
#
# COMPACT_ATOMS: atom_id res chain seq x y z
N MET A 1 11.57 -11.71 3.06
CA MET A 1 10.14 -11.52 3.37
C MET A 1 9.26 -12.17 2.31
N ASP A 2 8.20 -12.89 2.73
CA ASP A 2 7.32 -13.64 1.79
C ASP A 2 5.96 -12.99 1.55
N LYS A 3 5.44 -12.27 2.55
CA LYS A 3 4.17 -11.56 2.48
C LYS A 3 4.23 -10.25 3.25
N LEU A 4 3.49 -9.27 2.78
CA LEU A 4 3.28 -7.99 3.46
C LEU A 4 1.78 -7.71 3.59
N LYS A 5 1.39 -6.95 4.60
CA LYS A 5 0.02 -6.46 4.76
C LYS A 5 -0.06 -5.03 4.27
N PHE A 6 -0.75 -4.83 3.16
CA PHE A 6 -0.97 -3.53 2.56
C PHE A 6 -2.25 -2.91 3.13
N VAL A 7 -2.15 -1.70 3.68
CA VAL A 7 -3.27 -0.98 4.30
C VAL A 7 -3.76 0.11 3.37
N PHE A 8 -5.01 -0.06 2.93
CA PHE A 8 -5.66 0.86 2.01
C PHE A 8 -6.72 1.68 2.72
N ARG A 9 -6.93 2.92 2.27
CA ARG A 9 -7.95 3.84 2.76
C ARG A 9 -8.57 4.63 1.62
N ALA A 10 -9.89 4.87 1.67
CA ALA A 10 -10.51 5.86 0.80
C ALA A 10 -10.18 7.27 1.31
N LYS A 11 -9.44 8.05 0.51
CA LYS A 11 -9.14 9.48 0.76
C LYS A 11 -9.89 10.36 -0.24
N PRO A 12 -10.33 11.58 0.16
CA PRO A 12 -10.94 12.52 -0.77
C PRO A 12 -9.90 13.07 -1.74
N THR A 13 -10.29 13.31 -2.99
CA THR A 13 -9.48 14.10 -3.92
C THR A 13 -9.38 15.56 -3.44
N LYS A 14 -8.39 16.32 -3.93
CA LYS A 14 -8.18 17.73 -3.53
C LYS A 14 -9.41 18.61 -3.73
N ASP A 15 -10.26 18.29 -4.71
CA ASP A 15 -11.51 19.00 -4.99
C ASP A 15 -12.68 18.59 -4.08
N GLY A 16 -12.51 17.57 -3.23
CA GLY A 16 -13.53 17.04 -2.31
C GLY A 16 -14.72 16.37 -2.99
N LYS A 17 -14.74 16.25 -4.31
CA LYS A 17 -15.89 15.72 -5.08
C LYS A 17 -15.82 14.20 -5.22
N SER A 18 -14.62 13.68 -5.38
CA SER A 18 -14.36 12.26 -5.59
C SER A 18 -13.54 11.65 -4.45
N ASN A 19 -13.39 10.33 -4.47
CA ASN A 19 -12.47 9.62 -3.59
C ASN A 19 -11.49 8.83 -4.46
N TYR A 20 -10.29 8.62 -3.93
CA TYR A 20 -9.34 7.65 -4.46
C TYR A 20 -8.97 6.64 -3.37
N ILE A 21 -8.48 5.48 -3.79
CA ILE A 21 -7.92 4.48 -2.87
C ILE A 21 -6.45 4.82 -2.69
N ALA A 22 -6.07 5.08 -1.45
CA ALA A 22 -4.72 5.34 -1.01
C ALA A 22 -4.13 4.08 -0.36
N LEU A 23 -2.91 3.68 -0.70
CA LEU A 23 -2.09 2.80 0.12
C LEU A 23 -1.38 3.66 1.16
N THR A 24 -1.77 3.55 2.43
CA THR A 24 -1.29 4.44 3.49
C THR A 24 -0.12 3.86 4.27
N SER A 25 -0.10 2.54 4.41
CA SER A 25 0.97 1.86 5.14
C SER A 25 1.14 0.40 4.73
N ILE A 26 2.31 -0.14 5.04
CA ILE A 26 2.68 -1.53 4.88
C ILE A 26 3.04 -2.08 6.26
N ILE A 27 2.54 -3.27 6.59
CA ILE A 27 2.83 -3.95 7.84
C ILE A 27 3.55 -5.26 7.53
N THR A 28 4.70 -5.46 8.15
CA THR A 28 5.52 -6.67 8.02
C THR A 28 4.97 -7.81 8.89
N GLN A 29 5.49 -9.02 8.69
CA GLN A 29 5.05 -10.21 9.45
C GLN A 29 5.35 -10.13 10.95
N ASP A 30 6.32 -9.31 11.36
CA ASP A 30 6.68 -8.99 12.74
C ASP A 30 5.91 -7.76 13.29
N ASN A 31 4.84 -7.34 12.61
CA ASN A 31 3.96 -6.23 13.00
C ASN A 31 4.59 -4.82 13.01
N LYS A 32 5.75 -4.64 12.38
CA LYS A 32 6.29 -3.30 12.14
C LYS A 32 5.48 -2.61 11.07
N THR A 33 5.18 -1.33 11.28
CA THR A 33 4.34 -0.54 10.38
C THR A 33 5.20 0.53 9.71
N PHE A 34 5.09 0.62 8.39
CA PHE A 34 5.84 1.53 7.56
C PHE A 34 4.89 2.43 6.79
N LEU A 35 5.10 3.75 6.83
CA LEU A 35 4.24 4.72 6.17
C LEU A 35 4.62 4.91 4.71
N ILE A 36 3.61 5.03 3.84
CA ILE A 36 3.81 5.51 2.48
C ILE A 36 3.77 7.04 2.49
N PRO A 37 4.74 7.74 1.90
CA PRO A 37 4.71 9.20 1.77
C PRO A 37 3.41 9.69 1.12
N GLU A 38 2.84 10.79 1.62
CA GLU A 38 1.52 11.28 1.20
C GLU A 38 1.41 11.50 -0.31
N GLU A 39 2.49 11.97 -0.94
CA GLU A 39 2.56 12.20 -2.38
C GLU A 39 2.57 10.91 -3.21
N LEU A 40 2.91 9.78 -2.58
CA LEU A 40 3.03 8.47 -3.19
C LEU A 40 1.86 7.53 -2.87
N GLU A 41 1.00 7.85 -1.91
CA GLU A 41 -0.07 6.95 -1.46
C GLU A 41 -1.11 6.59 -2.54
N ASN A 42 -1.32 7.43 -3.55
CA ASN A 42 -2.34 7.17 -4.56
C ASN A 42 -2.04 5.85 -5.27
N THR A 43 -2.97 4.89 -5.21
CA THR A 43 -2.81 3.55 -5.81
C THR A 43 -2.48 3.58 -7.31
N ALA A 44 -2.75 4.67 -8.02
CA ALA A 44 -2.27 4.88 -9.39
C ALA A 44 -0.73 4.80 -9.52
N ASN A 45 0.03 5.11 -8.47
CA ASN A 45 1.49 4.98 -8.43
C ASN A 45 1.94 3.53 -8.21
N HIS A 46 1.04 2.63 -7.82
CA HIS A 46 1.35 1.28 -7.35
C HIS A 46 0.98 0.23 -8.41
N GLU A 47 1.47 0.38 -9.65
CA GLU A 47 1.01 -0.39 -10.81
C GLU A 47 1.04 -1.91 -10.58
N ALA A 48 2.17 -2.43 -10.11
CA ALA A 48 2.36 -3.85 -9.77
C ALA A 48 1.30 -4.37 -8.78
N LEU A 49 0.89 -3.54 -7.83
CA LEU A 49 -0.14 -3.87 -6.84
C LEU A 49 -1.54 -3.81 -7.46
N THR A 50 -1.82 -2.79 -8.28
CA THR A 50 -3.13 -2.61 -8.91
C THR A 50 -3.46 -3.66 -9.96
N ALA A 51 -2.43 -4.27 -10.57
CA ALA A 51 -2.58 -5.38 -11.51
C ALA A 51 -3.04 -6.68 -10.82
N THR A 52 -2.95 -6.78 -9.49
CA THR A 52 -3.30 -8.01 -8.77
C THR A 52 -4.81 -8.22 -8.67
N LYS A 53 -5.25 -9.49 -8.71
CA LYS A 53 -6.64 -9.88 -8.40
C LYS A 53 -7.07 -9.37 -7.02
N THR A 54 -6.16 -9.38 -6.05
CA THR A 54 -6.41 -8.91 -4.68
C THR A 54 -6.80 -7.44 -4.65
N PHE A 55 -6.13 -6.59 -5.44
CA PHE A 55 -6.51 -5.19 -5.56
C PHE A 55 -7.91 -5.01 -6.18
N GLY A 56 -8.27 -5.85 -7.15
CA GLY A 56 -9.64 -5.91 -7.67
C GLY A 56 -10.70 -6.16 -6.58
N CYS A 57 -10.41 -7.02 -5.62
CA CYS A 57 -11.28 -7.24 -4.44
C CYS A 57 -11.28 -6.05 -3.48
N ILE A 58 -10.13 -5.41 -3.25
CA ILE A 58 -10.00 -4.21 -2.42
C ILE A 58 -10.85 -3.07 -2.98
N ARG A 59 -10.78 -2.82 -4.30
CA ARG A 59 -11.58 -1.79 -4.98
C ARG A 59 -13.08 -2.01 -4.85
N LYS A 60 -13.53 -3.26 -4.82
CA LYS A 60 -14.94 -3.61 -4.59
C LYS A 60 -15.34 -3.48 -3.12
N THR A 61 -14.38 -3.57 -2.19
CA THR A 61 -14.62 -3.55 -0.74
C THR A 61 -14.60 -2.14 -0.17
N ILE A 62 -13.66 -1.30 -0.60
CA ILE A 62 -13.52 0.10 -0.18
C ILE A 62 -14.35 0.96 -1.12
N GLN A 63 -15.61 1.22 -0.75
CA GLN A 63 -16.56 1.98 -1.56
C GLN A 63 -16.90 3.35 -0.97
N LYS A 64 -16.76 3.52 0.35
CA LYS A 64 -17.15 4.75 1.07
C LYS A 64 -15.94 5.46 1.65
N ARG A 65 -16.07 6.78 1.82
CA ARG A 65 -15.07 7.62 2.52
C ARG A 65 -14.73 7.03 3.87
N HIS A 66 -13.46 7.17 4.26
CA HIS A 66 -12.91 6.72 5.54
C HIS A 66 -12.90 5.21 5.78
N GLN A 67 -13.44 4.38 4.87
CA GLN A 67 -13.23 2.94 4.94
C GLN A 67 -11.76 2.61 4.74
N MET A 68 -11.27 1.66 5.54
CA MET A 68 -9.92 1.14 5.44
C MET A 68 -9.91 -0.39 5.51
N ARG A 69 -8.96 -1.00 4.82
CA ARG A 69 -8.72 -2.46 4.87
C ARG A 69 -7.23 -2.74 4.76
N GLY A 70 -6.73 -3.57 5.67
CA GLY A 70 -5.41 -4.18 5.56
C GLY A 70 -5.53 -5.59 5.00
N VAL A 71 -4.78 -5.90 3.95
CA VAL A 71 -4.84 -7.21 3.28
C VAL A 71 -3.43 -7.78 3.16
N TRP A 72 -3.26 -9.04 3.58
CA TRP A 72 -2.02 -9.79 3.38
C TRP A 72 -1.90 -10.21 1.91
N ILE A 73 -0.77 -9.89 1.29
CA ILE A 73 -0.46 -10.21 -0.10
C ILE A 73 0.90 -10.89 -0.14
N THR A 74 0.95 -12.07 -0.76
CA THR A 74 2.21 -12.77 -1.06
C THR A 74 2.98 -11.96 -2.11
N LEU A 75 4.28 -11.74 -1.86
CA LEU A 75 5.10 -10.93 -2.75
C LEU A 75 5.52 -11.74 -3.98
N THR A 76 4.93 -11.39 -5.13
CA THR A 76 5.45 -11.82 -6.44
C THR A 76 6.80 -11.17 -6.69
N LYS A 77 7.54 -11.64 -7.70
CA LYS A 77 8.83 -11.04 -8.10
C LYS A 77 8.72 -9.53 -8.34
N GLU A 78 7.66 -9.11 -9.02
CA GLU A 78 7.37 -7.70 -9.32
C GLU A 78 7.09 -6.88 -8.05
N LEU A 79 6.29 -7.42 -7.11
CA LEU A 79 6.05 -6.77 -5.84
C LEU A 79 7.32 -6.68 -4.98
N LYS A 80 8.16 -7.72 -4.98
CA LYS A 80 9.46 -7.66 -4.29
C LYS A 80 10.32 -6.53 -4.84
N GLN A 81 10.46 -6.43 -6.16
CA GLN A 81 11.23 -5.36 -6.80
C GLN A 81 10.67 -3.95 -6.56
N THR A 82 9.36 -3.83 -6.34
CA THR A 82 8.70 -2.54 -6.11
C THR A 82 8.80 -2.07 -4.67
N TYR A 83 8.72 -3.00 -3.70
CA TYR A 83 8.56 -2.67 -2.28
C TYR A 83 9.74 -3.05 -1.40
N LEU A 84 10.72 -3.79 -1.93
CA LEU A 84 11.90 -4.23 -1.20
C LEU A 84 13.16 -3.88 -2.00
N ASP A 85 14.21 -3.47 -1.30
CA ASP A 85 15.55 -3.44 -1.86
C ASP A 85 16.22 -4.84 -1.83
N GLU A 86 17.51 -4.89 -2.18
CA GLU A 86 18.29 -6.13 -2.19
C GLU A 86 18.48 -6.74 -0.80
N ASP A 87 18.43 -5.91 0.25
CA ASP A 87 18.60 -6.30 1.66
C ASP A 87 17.27 -6.51 2.39
N GLU A 88 16.15 -6.54 1.65
CA GLU A 88 14.78 -6.67 2.14
C GLU A 88 14.29 -5.51 3.04
N ASN A 89 14.87 -4.31 2.91
CA ASN A 89 14.33 -3.10 3.49
C ASN A 89 13.10 -2.63 2.70
N LEU A 90 12.12 -2.08 3.39
CA LEU A 90 10.92 -1.53 2.75
C LEU A 90 11.23 -0.20 2.06
N ILE A 91 11.05 -0.20 0.74
CA ILE A 91 11.23 0.97 -0.12
C ILE A 91 9.98 1.20 -0.98
N PHE A 92 9.85 2.41 -1.52
CA PHE A 92 8.95 2.69 -2.63
C PHE A 92 9.45 3.94 -3.36
N ASP A 93 9.47 3.93 -4.70
CA ASP A 93 9.96 5.05 -5.51
C ASP A 93 11.38 5.50 -5.09
N GLU A 94 12.29 4.53 -4.92
CA GLU A 94 13.68 4.72 -4.48
C GLU A 94 13.85 5.40 -3.11
N LYS A 95 12.79 5.46 -2.29
CA LYS A 95 12.81 6.01 -0.93
C LYS A 95 12.58 4.91 0.09
N PHE A 96 13.32 4.94 1.19
CA PHE A 96 13.03 4.12 2.36
C PHE A 96 11.72 4.56 3.03
N LEU A 97 10.90 3.60 3.44
CA LEU A 97 9.69 3.88 4.17
C LEU A 97 10.00 4.13 5.65
N GLU A 98 9.27 5.08 6.26
CA GLU A 98 9.42 5.41 7.67
C GLU A 98 8.74 4.36 8.55
N GLU A 99 9.50 3.68 9.42
CA GLU A 99 8.96 2.81 10.47
C GLU A 99 8.35 3.67 11.58
N VAL A 100 7.07 3.44 11.90
CA VAL A 100 6.43 4.08 13.05
C VAL A 100 6.48 3.14 14.25
N ALA A 101 7.05 3.65 15.36
CA ALA A 101 6.96 3.00 16.65
C ALA A 101 5.48 2.98 17.10
N GLN A 102 5.00 1.81 17.50
CA GLN A 102 3.68 1.66 18.13
C GLN A 102 3.63 2.35 19.49
#